data_AF-A2DAM2-F1
#
_entry.id   AF-A2DAM2-F1
#
_cell.length_a   1.000
_cell.length_b   1.000
_cell.length_c   1.000
_cell.angle_alpha   90.00
_cell.angle_beta   90.00
_cell.angle_gamma   90.00
#
_symmetry.space_group_name_H-M   'P 1'
#
loop_
_entity.id
_entity.type
_entity.pdbx_description
1 polymer ?
#
loop_
_entity_poly.entity_id
_entity_poly.type
_entity_poly.pdbx_seq_one_letter_code
_entity_poly.pdbx_strand_id
1 'polypeptide(L)'
;MQIGTYAFSNTYISSITFPSSLTFSDYTVAYCSKLKEIVLPDDLTSIPPYFAYMCTNLNSVEAKGATVIQKRAFQFCINLETVKFSTVTAFQEYCFSYCSKLRMQFDEKVPVTFEEHSFEFCDSLSFDSVPSTWSFSGSYNFLGCNGLTSLKIAKSPALILSKAVVD
;
A
#
# COMPACT_ATOMS: atom_id res chain seq x y z
N MET A 1 -8.82 -2.39 21.92
CA MET A 1 -10.25 -2.52 21.55
C MET A 1 -10.32 -2.81 20.07
N GLN A 2 -11.24 -3.67 19.61
CA GLN A 2 -11.32 -4.04 18.20
C GLN A 2 -12.46 -3.30 17.49
N ILE A 3 -12.18 -2.72 16.33
CA ILE A 3 -13.18 -2.23 15.39
C ILE A 3 -13.56 -3.38 14.46
N GLY A 4 -14.85 -3.71 14.45
CA GLY A 4 -15.38 -4.87 13.73
C GLY A 4 -15.35 -4.74 12.21
N THR A 5 -15.50 -5.87 11.53
CA THR A 5 -15.57 -5.96 10.08
C THR A 5 -16.67 -5.04 9.54
N TYR A 6 -16.38 -4.29 8.48
CA TYR A 6 -17.31 -3.33 7.85
C TYR A 6 -17.79 -2.17 8.73
N ALA A 7 -17.19 -1.89 9.90
CA ALA A 7 -17.72 -0.91 10.86
C ALA A 7 -18.03 0.49 10.27
N PHE A 8 -17.25 0.96 9.30
CA PHE A 8 -17.47 2.21 8.59
C PHE A 8 -17.60 2.03 7.07
N SER A 9 -17.83 0.80 6.61
CA SER A 9 -17.93 0.51 5.18
C SER A 9 -19.10 1.25 4.53
N ASN A 10 -18.89 1.78 3.32
CA ASN A 10 -19.91 2.48 2.53
C ASN A 10 -20.56 3.68 3.27
N THR A 11 -19.77 4.40 4.08
CA THR A 11 -20.22 5.61 4.78
C THR A 11 -19.83 6.89 4.04
N TYR A 12 -20.39 8.03 4.49
CA TYR A 12 -20.14 9.37 3.94
C TYR A 12 -19.04 10.13 4.71
N ILE A 13 -18.27 9.46 5.56
CA ILE A 13 -17.17 10.09 6.30
C ILE A 13 -16.17 10.71 5.32
N SER A 14 -15.73 11.95 5.59
CA SER A 14 -14.75 12.65 4.77
C SER A 14 -13.32 12.51 5.28
N SER A 15 -13.16 12.25 6.57
CA SER A 15 -11.88 12.07 7.25
C SER A 15 -12.09 11.21 8.49
N ILE A 16 -11.08 10.43 8.88
CA ILE A 16 -11.13 9.63 10.10
C ILE A 16 -9.76 9.58 10.78
N THR A 17 -9.76 9.73 12.10
CA THR A 17 -8.58 9.61 12.96
C THR A 17 -8.90 8.58 14.04
N PHE A 18 -7.98 7.64 14.22
CA PHE A 18 -8.15 6.57 15.19
C PHE A 18 -7.21 6.78 16.40
N PRO A 19 -7.70 6.66 17.65
CA PRO A 19 -6.85 6.68 18.82
C PRO A 19 -5.93 5.46 18.89
N SER A 20 -4.89 5.54 19.74
CA SER A 20 -3.99 4.42 20.03
C SER A 20 -4.72 3.18 20.55
N SER A 21 -4.08 2.03 20.40
CA SER A 21 -4.50 0.74 20.97
C SER A 21 -5.80 0.17 20.40
N LEU A 22 -6.08 0.54 19.15
CA LEU A 22 -7.12 -0.04 18.32
C LEU A 22 -6.57 -1.14 17.43
N THR A 23 -7.33 -2.22 17.31
CA THR A 23 -7.16 -3.23 16.26
C THR A 23 -8.31 -3.13 15.27
N PHE A 24 -8.04 -3.47 14.02
CA PHE A 24 -9.00 -3.30 12.92
C PHE A 24 -9.25 -4.64 12.26
N SER A 25 -10.50 -4.90 11.91
CA SER A 25 -10.89 -6.04 11.08
C SER A 25 -10.91 -5.68 9.60
N ASP A 26 -11.11 -6.69 8.76
CA ASP A 26 -11.22 -6.55 7.33
C ASP A 26 -12.31 -5.54 6.94
N TYR A 27 -12.11 -4.84 5.83
CA TYR A 27 -13.08 -3.88 5.28
C TYR A 27 -13.51 -2.74 6.23
N THR A 28 -12.73 -2.43 7.28
CA THR A 28 -13.16 -1.48 8.33
C THR A 28 -13.65 -0.14 7.77
N VAL A 29 -12.98 0.44 6.77
CA VAL A 29 -13.36 1.69 6.09
C VAL A 29 -13.53 1.51 4.57
N ALA A 30 -13.91 0.32 4.09
CA ALA A 30 -14.05 0.06 2.65
C ALA A 30 -15.19 0.88 2.00
N TYR A 31 -15.11 1.10 0.69
CA TYR A 31 -16.14 1.76 -0.14
C TYR A 31 -16.53 3.19 0.31
N CYS A 32 -15.72 3.85 1.14
CA CYS A 32 -16.02 5.20 1.62
C CYS A 32 -15.70 6.24 0.53
N SER A 33 -16.64 6.44 -0.39
CA SER A 33 -16.45 7.32 -1.56
C SER A 33 -16.23 8.80 -1.23
N LYS A 34 -16.44 9.25 0.02
CA LYS A 34 -16.15 10.63 0.44
C LYS A 34 -14.89 10.76 1.27
N LEU A 35 -14.31 9.65 1.72
CA LEU A 35 -13.15 9.64 2.60
C LEU A 35 -11.94 10.15 1.83
N LYS A 36 -11.31 11.19 2.37
CA LYS A 36 -10.16 11.88 1.80
C LYS A 36 -8.87 11.53 2.52
N GLU A 37 -8.94 11.37 3.84
CA GLU A 37 -7.75 11.27 4.68
C GLU A 37 -7.99 10.25 5.80
N ILE A 38 -6.97 9.41 6.06
CA ILE A 38 -6.94 8.48 7.18
C ILE A 38 -5.68 8.73 8.00
N VAL A 39 -5.85 8.91 9.31
CA VAL A 39 -4.73 8.89 10.26
C VAL A 39 -4.87 7.65 11.14
N LEU A 40 -3.96 6.70 10.95
CA LEU A 40 -3.90 5.45 11.71
C LEU A 40 -3.09 5.62 13.00
N PRO A 41 -3.33 4.77 14.00
CA PRO A 41 -2.58 4.81 15.24
C PRO A 41 -1.10 4.46 15.01
N ASP A 42 -0.20 5.15 15.71
CA ASP A 42 1.24 4.89 15.64
C ASP A 42 1.64 3.50 16.20
N ASP A 43 0.77 2.86 17.01
CA ASP A 43 0.95 1.51 17.53
C ASP A 43 0.32 0.41 16.66
N LEU A 44 -0.28 0.77 15.51
CA LEU A 44 -0.86 -0.19 14.58
C LEU A 44 0.24 -0.87 13.75
N THR A 45 0.50 -2.15 14.02
CA THR A 45 1.53 -2.93 13.32
C THR A 45 1.11 -3.42 11.94
N SER A 46 -0.19 -3.71 11.74
CA SER A 46 -0.67 -4.26 10.47
C SER A 46 -1.98 -3.60 10.06
N ILE A 47 -2.06 -3.19 8.79
CA ILE A 47 -3.31 -2.75 8.18
C ILE A 47 -4.02 -4.00 7.64
N PRO A 48 -5.27 -4.28 8.05
CA PRO A 48 -5.95 -5.54 7.74
C PRO A 48 -6.37 -5.63 6.27
N PRO A 49 -6.83 -6.82 5.82
CA PRO A 49 -7.24 -7.04 4.45
C PRO A 49 -8.39 -6.12 4.06
N TYR A 50 -8.35 -5.60 2.84
CA TYR A 50 -9.40 -4.74 2.28
C TYR A 50 -9.74 -3.48 3.12
N PHE A 51 -8.88 -3.06 4.05
CA PHE A 51 -9.15 -2.02 5.05
C PHE A 51 -9.87 -0.77 4.49
N ALA A 52 -9.34 -0.18 3.41
CA ALA A 52 -9.87 0.98 2.69
C ALA A 52 -10.16 0.65 1.21
N TYR A 53 -10.52 -0.60 0.91
CA TYR A 53 -10.82 -1.07 -0.44
C TYR A 53 -11.81 -0.15 -1.17
N MET A 54 -11.50 0.27 -2.40
CA MET A 54 -12.35 1.17 -3.22
C MET A 54 -12.71 2.51 -2.57
N CYS A 55 -11.88 3.07 -1.69
CA CYS A 55 -12.00 4.46 -1.24
C CYS A 55 -11.48 5.42 -2.33
N THR A 56 -12.27 5.60 -3.39
CA THR A 56 -11.81 6.27 -4.62
C THR A 56 -11.45 7.75 -4.47
N ASN A 57 -11.85 8.43 -3.39
CA ASN A 57 -11.47 9.82 -3.09
C ASN A 57 -10.39 9.96 -1.99
N LEU A 58 -9.89 8.83 -1.47
CA LEU A 58 -8.81 8.83 -0.49
C LEU A 58 -7.56 9.38 -1.18
N ASN A 59 -6.97 10.43 -0.62
CA ASN A 59 -5.79 11.10 -1.16
C ASN A 59 -4.55 10.91 -0.30
N SER A 60 -4.71 10.74 1.02
CA SER A 60 -3.59 10.59 1.94
C SER A 60 -3.87 9.60 3.06
N VAL A 61 -2.83 8.86 3.43
CA VAL A 61 -2.83 7.96 4.58
C VAL A 61 -1.58 8.20 5.41
N GLU A 62 -1.76 8.41 6.72
CA GLU A 62 -0.69 8.42 7.69
C GLU A 62 -0.71 7.13 8.50
N ALA A 63 0.36 6.33 8.40
CA ALA A 63 0.45 4.99 8.96
C ALA A 63 1.88 4.69 9.44
N LYS A 64 2.40 5.53 10.33
CA LYS A 64 3.83 5.52 10.71
C LYS A 64 4.28 4.18 11.31
N GLY A 65 3.45 3.56 12.14
CA GLY A 65 3.75 2.29 12.81
C GLY A 65 3.50 1.03 11.99
N ALA A 66 2.86 1.15 10.82
CA ALA A 66 2.49 -0.02 10.02
C ALA A 66 3.75 -0.71 9.48
N THR A 67 3.91 -2.00 9.81
CA THR A 67 4.99 -2.86 9.30
C THR A 67 4.50 -3.73 8.14
N VAL A 68 3.21 -4.10 8.14
CA VAL A 68 2.60 -4.95 7.10
C VAL A 68 1.34 -4.30 6.55
N ILE A 69 1.25 -4.23 5.22
CA ILE A 69 0.06 -3.82 4.50
C ILE A 69 -0.56 -5.07 3.89
N GLN A 70 -1.70 -5.50 4.43
CA GLN A 70 -2.28 -6.78 4.03
C GLN A 70 -3.02 -6.74 2.70
N LYS A 71 -3.42 -7.93 2.26
CA LYS A 71 -4.10 -8.19 0.99
C LYS A 71 -5.16 -7.13 0.67
N ARG A 72 -4.99 -6.46 -0.47
CA ARG A 72 -5.95 -5.48 -1.03
C ARG A 72 -6.32 -4.32 -0.11
N ALA A 73 -5.53 -4.02 0.93
CA ALA A 73 -5.87 -3.01 1.94
C ALA A 73 -6.28 -1.65 1.35
N PHE A 74 -5.65 -1.22 0.26
CA PHE A 74 -5.94 0.03 -0.45
C PHE A 74 -6.25 -0.17 -1.94
N GLN A 75 -6.60 -1.39 -2.38
CA GLN A 75 -6.87 -1.65 -3.78
C GLN A 75 -7.97 -0.71 -4.31
N PHE A 76 -7.77 -0.16 -5.52
CA PHE A 76 -8.64 0.82 -6.19
C PHE A 76 -8.80 2.17 -5.46
N CYS A 77 -7.89 2.54 -4.57
CA CYS A 77 -7.79 3.93 -4.09
C CYS A 77 -7.14 4.81 -5.18
N ILE A 78 -7.86 5.01 -6.29
CA ILE A 78 -7.34 5.63 -7.52
C ILE A 78 -6.83 7.07 -7.34
N ASN A 79 -7.27 7.78 -6.29
CA ASN A 79 -6.80 9.13 -5.98
C ASN A 79 -5.76 9.17 -4.85
N LEU A 80 -5.33 8.01 -4.32
CA LEU A 80 -4.36 7.97 -3.24
C LEU A 80 -3.01 8.45 -3.77
N GLU A 81 -2.58 9.62 -3.30
CA GLU A 81 -1.38 10.28 -3.77
C GLU A 81 -0.19 10.02 -2.85
N THR A 82 -0.44 10.03 -1.53
CA THR A 82 0.63 9.94 -0.54
C THR A 82 0.29 8.94 0.56
N VAL A 83 1.26 8.10 0.89
CA VAL A 83 1.21 7.27 2.09
C VAL A 83 2.49 7.47 2.88
N LYS A 84 2.34 7.84 4.15
CA LYS A 84 3.47 8.04 5.06
C LYS A 84 3.68 6.79 5.90
N PHE A 85 4.72 6.04 5.57
CA PHE A 85 5.23 4.91 6.35
C PHE A 85 6.56 5.27 6.99
N SER A 86 6.85 4.69 8.15
CA SER A 86 8.18 4.79 8.78
C SER A 86 8.86 3.43 8.96
N THR A 87 8.09 2.34 9.00
CA THR A 87 8.59 1.01 9.37
C THR A 87 8.06 -0.12 8.49
N VAL A 88 7.49 0.19 7.32
CA VAL A 88 6.87 -0.84 6.47
C VAL A 88 7.92 -1.80 5.90
N THR A 89 7.68 -3.10 6.04
CA THR A 89 8.59 -4.17 5.57
C THR A 89 7.90 -5.15 4.64
N ALA A 90 6.56 -5.12 4.51
CA ALA A 90 5.84 -6.05 3.66
C ALA A 90 4.59 -5.43 3.01
N PHE A 91 4.49 -5.64 1.69
CA PHE A 91 3.35 -5.29 0.85
C PHE A 91 2.72 -6.56 0.29
N GLN A 92 1.54 -6.91 0.78
CA GLN A 92 0.87 -8.16 0.40
C GLN A 92 0.11 -8.06 -0.92
N GLU A 93 -0.41 -9.20 -1.36
CA GLU A 93 -1.16 -9.39 -2.61
C GLU A 93 -2.12 -8.21 -2.91
N TYR A 94 -1.92 -7.54 -4.05
CA TYR A 94 -2.73 -6.41 -4.52
C TYR A 94 -2.90 -5.22 -3.55
N CYS A 95 -2.08 -5.06 -2.50
CA CYS A 95 -2.36 -4.10 -1.43
C CYS A 95 -2.56 -2.64 -1.90
N PHE A 96 -1.88 -2.22 -2.96
CA PHE A 96 -2.02 -0.92 -3.63
C PHE A 96 -2.43 -1.02 -5.10
N SER A 97 -2.87 -2.18 -5.58
CA SER A 97 -3.25 -2.36 -6.99
C SER A 97 -4.30 -1.31 -7.42
N TYR A 98 -4.09 -0.70 -8.59
CA TYR A 98 -4.83 0.42 -9.17
C TYR A 98 -4.80 1.75 -8.39
N CYS A 99 -3.84 1.97 -7.49
CA CYS A 99 -3.58 3.29 -6.92
C CYS A 99 -2.78 4.16 -7.90
N SER A 100 -3.38 4.56 -9.02
CA SER A 100 -2.66 5.18 -10.16
C SER A 100 -1.97 6.50 -9.84
N LYS A 101 -2.40 7.22 -8.80
CA LYS A 101 -1.76 8.46 -8.33
C LYS A 101 -0.70 8.27 -7.25
N LEU A 102 -0.49 7.03 -6.78
CA LEU A 102 0.34 6.75 -5.62
C LEU A 102 1.81 7.08 -5.90
N ARG A 103 2.36 7.94 -5.07
CA ARG A 103 3.80 8.17 -4.95
C ARG A 103 4.27 7.62 -3.63
N MET A 104 5.35 6.84 -3.65
CA MET A 104 5.93 6.24 -2.46
C MET A 104 7.42 6.51 -2.41
N GLN A 105 7.92 6.82 -1.22
CA GLN A 105 9.34 6.87 -0.95
C GLN A 105 9.70 5.64 -0.12
N PHE A 106 10.74 4.95 -0.53
CA PHE A 106 11.27 3.78 0.18
C PHE A 106 12.61 4.15 0.83
N ASP A 107 12.82 3.74 2.08
CA ASP A 107 14.16 3.73 2.67
C ASP A 107 14.89 2.47 2.21
N GLU A 108 15.93 2.64 1.38
CA GLU A 108 16.71 1.53 0.82
C GLU A 108 17.41 0.67 1.89
N LYS A 109 17.57 1.19 3.11
CA LYS A 109 18.16 0.44 4.24
C LYS A 109 17.19 -0.53 4.90
N VAL A 110 15.89 -0.37 4.67
CA VAL A 110 14.86 -1.23 5.24
C VAL A 110 14.59 -2.38 4.27
N PRO A 111 14.72 -3.65 4.69
CA PRO A 111 14.29 -4.77 3.86
C PRO A 111 12.78 -4.75 3.62
N VAL A 112 12.38 -4.90 2.37
CA VAL A 112 10.97 -4.87 1.96
C VAL A 112 10.64 -6.10 1.13
N THR A 113 9.55 -6.77 1.47
CA THR A 113 9.00 -7.88 0.70
C THR A 113 7.77 -7.43 -0.09
N PHE A 114 7.74 -7.74 -1.37
CA PHE A 114 6.64 -7.46 -2.28
C PHE A 114 5.98 -8.76 -2.75
N GLU A 115 4.69 -8.92 -2.44
CA GLU A 115 3.87 -10.02 -2.93
C GLU A 115 3.13 -9.65 -4.23
N GLU A 116 2.53 -10.67 -4.85
CA GLU A 116 1.91 -10.63 -6.18
C GLU A 116 1.04 -9.37 -6.39
N HIS A 117 1.25 -8.66 -7.51
CA HIS A 117 0.45 -7.48 -7.88
C HIS A 117 0.39 -6.33 -6.85
N SER A 118 1.26 -6.30 -5.82
CA SER A 118 1.19 -5.31 -4.72
C SER A 118 1.05 -3.85 -5.17
N PHE A 119 1.65 -3.47 -6.31
CA PHE A 119 1.60 -2.13 -6.90
C PHE A 119 1.15 -2.15 -8.38
N GLU A 120 0.43 -3.17 -8.84
CA GLU A 120 -0.09 -3.22 -10.21
C GLU A 120 -0.88 -1.93 -10.55
N PHE A 121 -0.68 -1.37 -11.75
CA PHE A 121 -1.30 -0.13 -12.25
C PHE A 121 -1.14 1.10 -11.33
N CYS A 122 -0.03 1.18 -10.58
CA CYS A 122 0.36 2.40 -9.86
C CYS A 122 1.15 3.34 -10.79
N ASP A 123 0.47 3.97 -11.74
CA ASP A 123 1.08 4.79 -12.81
C ASP A 123 2.02 5.89 -12.33
N SER A 124 1.79 6.48 -11.15
CA SER A 124 2.62 7.55 -10.60
C SER A 124 3.76 7.05 -9.70
N LEU A 125 3.89 5.74 -9.51
CA LEU A 125 4.95 5.17 -8.68
C LEU A 125 6.29 5.37 -9.39
N SER A 126 7.26 5.93 -8.66
CA SER A 126 8.63 6.11 -9.13
C SER A 126 9.64 5.88 -8.02
N PHE A 127 10.75 5.27 -8.37
CA PHE A 127 11.94 5.12 -7.52
C PHE A 127 13.15 4.85 -8.42
N ASP A 128 14.35 5.21 -7.97
CA ASP A 128 15.55 5.19 -8.81
C ASP A 128 16.28 3.84 -8.81
N SER A 129 16.09 3.05 -7.76
CA SER A 129 16.86 1.83 -7.55
C SER A 129 16.07 0.72 -6.84
N VAL A 130 16.43 -0.52 -7.15
CA VAL A 130 16.03 -1.73 -6.43
C VAL A 130 17.24 -2.22 -5.64
N PRO A 131 17.30 -1.97 -4.32
CA PRO A 131 18.40 -2.42 -3.48
C PRO A 131 18.36 -3.93 -3.26
N SER A 132 19.49 -4.53 -2.87
CA SER A 132 19.60 -5.97 -2.62
C SER A 132 18.84 -6.44 -1.36
N THR A 133 18.33 -5.50 -0.57
CA THR A 133 17.52 -5.75 0.62
C THR A 133 16.06 -6.06 0.28
N TRP A 134 15.62 -5.77 -0.94
CA TRP A 134 14.25 -6.05 -1.38
C TRP A 134 14.08 -7.50 -1.82
N SER A 135 12.95 -8.09 -1.48
CA SER A 135 12.56 -9.44 -1.84
C SER A 135 11.22 -9.42 -2.58
N PHE A 136 11.08 -10.23 -3.63
CA PHE A 136 9.83 -10.36 -4.36
C PHE A 136 9.41 -11.82 -4.32
N SER A 137 8.31 -12.09 -3.63
CA SER A 137 7.75 -13.43 -3.41
C SER A 137 6.66 -13.79 -4.41
N GLY A 138 6.16 -12.81 -5.19
CA GLY A 138 5.16 -12.98 -6.23
C GLY A 138 5.60 -12.42 -7.59
N SER A 139 4.66 -12.39 -8.53
CA SER A 139 4.82 -11.82 -9.87
C SER A 139 3.98 -10.53 -10.02
N TYR A 140 4.22 -9.78 -11.10
CA TYR A 140 3.45 -8.61 -11.54
C TYR A 140 3.36 -7.48 -10.51
N ASN A 141 4.31 -7.39 -9.56
CA ASN A 141 4.30 -6.39 -8.50
C ASN A 141 4.14 -4.97 -9.03
N PHE A 142 4.76 -4.66 -10.18
CA PHE A 142 4.74 -3.36 -10.84
C PHE A 142 4.18 -3.41 -12.26
N LEU A 143 3.37 -4.43 -12.59
CA LEU A 143 2.67 -4.51 -13.88
C LEU A 143 1.90 -3.21 -14.14
N GLY A 144 2.08 -2.60 -15.31
CA GLY A 144 1.41 -1.35 -15.67
C GLY A 144 1.82 -0.11 -14.88
N CYS A 145 2.92 -0.13 -14.11
CA CYS A 145 3.47 1.07 -13.47
C CYS A 145 4.20 1.97 -14.47
N ASN A 146 3.44 2.78 -15.22
CA ASN A 146 3.98 3.60 -16.31
C ASN A 146 4.99 4.69 -15.88
N GLY A 147 5.01 5.05 -14.59
CA GLY A 147 5.98 5.98 -14.01
C GLY A 147 7.38 5.39 -13.80
N LEU A 148 7.50 4.06 -13.79
CA LEU A 148 8.78 3.34 -13.66
C LEU A 148 9.49 3.26 -15.03
N THR A 149 10.08 4.39 -15.43
CA THR A 149 10.72 4.53 -16.74
C THR A 149 12.19 4.08 -16.79
N SER A 150 12.87 4.02 -15.64
CA SER A 150 14.24 3.52 -15.53
C SER A 150 14.54 3.03 -14.13
N LEU A 151 15.24 1.91 -13.97
CA LEU A 151 15.60 1.34 -12.66
C LEU A 151 17.07 0.90 -12.62
N LYS A 152 17.78 1.27 -11.57
CA LYS A 152 19.10 0.70 -11.24
C LYS A 152 18.93 -0.51 -10.34
N ILE A 153 19.65 -1.57 -10.65
CA ILE A 153 19.53 -2.83 -9.93
C ILE A 153 20.84 -3.09 -9.19
N ALA A 154 20.82 -3.12 -7.86
CA ALA A 154 21.96 -3.58 -7.07
C ALA A 154 22.17 -5.08 -7.30
N LYS A 155 23.41 -5.59 -7.40
CA LYS A 155 23.74 -7.00 -7.74
C LYS A 155 22.83 -8.02 -6.99
N SER A 156 22.40 -9.08 -7.72
CA SER A 156 21.54 -10.22 -7.30
C SER A 156 19.99 -10.27 -7.56
N PRO A 157 19.30 -9.45 -8.38
CA PRO A 157 17.83 -9.55 -8.56
C PRO A 157 17.35 -9.80 -10.01
N ALA A 158 18.23 -10.08 -10.98
CA ALA A 158 17.84 -10.11 -12.40
C ALA A 158 16.67 -11.07 -12.71
N LEU A 159 16.62 -12.25 -12.08
CA LEU A 159 15.53 -13.23 -12.25
C LEU A 159 14.26 -12.89 -11.47
N ILE A 160 14.40 -12.00 -10.49
CA ILE A 160 13.34 -11.58 -9.58
C ILE A 160 12.54 -10.44 -10.23
N LEU A 161 13.24 -9.52 -10.91
CA LEU A 161 12.60 -8.38 -11.59
C LEU A 161 11.82 -8.77 -12.85
N SER A 162 12.25 -9.81 -13.59
CA SER A 162 11.49 -10.28 -14.75
C SER A 162 10.10 -10.79 -14.39
N LYS A 163 9.89 -11.22 -13.15
CA LYS A 163 8.56 -11.58 -12.64
C LYS A 163 7.81 -10.37 -12.09
N ALA A 164 8.50 -9.35 -11.60
CA ALA A 164 7.89 -8.18 -10.99
C ALA A 164 7.29 -7.18 -12.01
N VAL A 165 7.82 -7.09 -13.24
CA VAL A 165 7.52 -5.99 -14.19
C VAL A 165 7.03 -6.48 -15.56
N VAL A 166 6.40 -7.65 -15.66
CA VAL A 166 6.05 -8.22 -16.99
C VAL A 166 5.18 -7.24 -17.79
N ASP A 167 5.60 -6.96 -19.03
CA ASP A 167 5.01 -6.01 -20.00
C ASP A 167 3.48 -6.14 -20.17
#